data_AF-A0A818W7H0-F1
#
_entry.id   AF-A0A818W7H0-F1
#
_cell.length_a   1.000
_cell.length_b   1.000
_cell.length_c   1.000
_cell.angle_alpha   90.00
_cell.angle_beta   90.00
_cell.angle_gamma   90.00
#
_symmetry.space_group_name_H-M   'P 1'
#
loop_
_entity.id
_entity.type
_entity.pdbx_description
1 polymer ?
#
loop_
_entity_poly.entity_id
_entity_poly.type
_entity_poly.pdbx_seq_one_letter_code
_entity_poly.pdbx_strand_id
1 'polypeptide(L)'
;TKEVGESLKRILEPHGINYSDRYPLEYPRRVKQMPELSQCYRRFKNFHLCLLMKYLYHFIFYVFFLLLFSYVLLFDFLPPTNTNPSIHWTEILTIIIVSFILLEEIHCFFIQDNLTIYGKLKHYFNDPFKSMTTLAFILFYLGLILRFTYADTEEKFMVARIIMAFDIEIWWLRCISFVVIIPYLGPHLVAIGKMMKDLLFFICIIGIVMIAYGIASCSMVYYPKANNFTTETNGSIDTSFDGRSVFRNILYPVYYLLYGQFGTQLDNLDNSRNAGWSITTHILLAAHMLFVNILLLNLLIAMFSKRFNQVYDETHQIWHTQRYLLIREYFARSPFIPPISSMFTIYYLIRMFVFFIKARYNSSGDYETTVFKMIAKDKTLINKWRDFEGASTYDYAHDEVEALKVASTKSSDGLDEFQDNISKLSSTIDHMKIEFDENST
;
A
#
# COMPACT_ATOMS: atom_id res chain seq x y z
N THR A 1 17.40 28.90 7.47
CA THR A 1 17.72 28.79 8.91
C THR A 1 18.16 30.12 9.50
N LYS A 2 19.12 30.84 8.90
CA LYS A 2 19.52 32.19 9.36
C LYS A 2 18.37 33.21 9.32
N GLU A 3 17.60 33.24 8.22
CA GLU A 3 16.38 34.07 8.11
C GLU A 3 15.27 33.66 9.08
N VAL A 4 15.16 32.37 9.41
CA VAL A 4 14.17 31.87 10.37
C VAL A 4 14.53 32.33 11.78
N GLY A 5 15.82 32.27 12.16
CA GLY A 5 16.30 32.79 13.43
C GLY A 5 16.15 34.31 13.56
N GLU A 6 16.40 35.07 12.50
CA GLU A 6 16.20 36.53 12.50
C GLU A 6 14.71 36.94 12.51
N SER A 7 13.84 36.11 11.94
CA SER A 7 12.39 36.34 11.95
C SER A 7 11.78 36.01 13.32
N LEU A 8 12.18 34.89 13.94
CA LEU A 8 11.80 34.56 15.32
C LEU A 8 12.28 35.63 16.30
N LYS A 9 13.50 36.13 16.13
CA LYS A 9 14.06 37.20 16.97
C LYS A 9 13.22 38.49 16.90
N ARG A 10 12.78 38.90 15.71
CA ARG A 10 11.93 40.09 15.53
C ARG A 10 10.52 39.95 16.10
N ILE A 11 9.97 38.73 16.13
CA ILE A 11 8.62 38.47 16.66
C ILE A 11 8.63 38.44 18.20
N LEU A 12 9.74 37.97 18.79
CA LEU A 12 9.84 37.70 20.23
C LEU A 12 10.48 38.84 21.05
N GLU A 13 11.33 39.69 20.44
CA GLU A 13 11.92 40.88 21.09
C GLU A 13 10.90 41.82 21.78
N PRO A 14 9.70 42.09 21.21
CA PRO A 14 8.68 42.91 21.86
C PRO A 14 8.07 42.30 23.13
N HIS A 15 8.19 40.97 23.31
CA HIS A 15 7.62 40.23 24.43
C HIS A 15 8.64 40.01 25.57
N GLY A 16 9.83 40.62 25.49
CA GLY A 16 10.86 40.53 26.53
C GLY A 16 11.60 39.19 26.60
N ILE A 17 11.35 38.27 25.66
CA ILE A 17 11.96 36.93 25.63
C ILE A 17 13.24 36.99 24.78
N ASN A 18 14.36 37.28 25.43
CA ASN A 18 15.67 37.34 24.77
C ASN A 18 16.35 35.96 24.73
N TYR A 19 16.08 35.17 23.68
CA TYR A 19 16.64 33.82 23.53
C TYR A 19 18.16 33.78 23.27
N SER A 20 18.78 34.88 22.81
CA SER A 20 20.18 34.89 22.39
C SER A 20 21.18 34.68 23.53
N ASP A 21 20.78 35.03 24.75
CA ASP A 21 21.70 35.08 25.88
C ASP A 21 21.70 33.79 26.69
N ARG A 22 20.62 32.98 26.64
CA ARG A 22 20.56 31.70 27.38
C ARG A 22 21.28 30.56 26.69
N TYR A 23 21.40 30.57 25.37
CA TYR A 23 22.10 29.51 24.62
C TYR A 23 22.85 30.09 23.42
N PRO A 24 24.16 30.39 23.55
CA PRO A 24 24.96 30.79 22.41
C PRO A 24 25.04 29.60 21.44
N LEU A 25 24.36 29.74 20.29
CA LEU A 25 24.51 28.85 19.14
C LEU A 25 25.93 29.05 18.57
N GLU A 26 26.93 28.46 19.22
CA GLU A 26 28.24 28.28 18.61
C GLU A 26 28.09 27.30 17.45
N TYR A 27 27.97 27.85 16.25
CA TYR A 27 28.10 27.09 15.02
C TYR A 27 29.49 26.42 15.01
N PRO A 28 29.60 25.10 14.78
CA PRO A 28 30.90 24.46 14.63
C PRO A 28 31.65 25.13 13.48
N ARG A 29 32.71 25.89 13.82
CA ARG A 29 33.57 26.55 12.84
C ARG A 29 34.40 25.50 12.09
N ARG A 30 34.39 25.66 10.76
CA ARG A 30 35.20 24.97 9.73
C ARG A 30 34.79 23.54 9.42
N VAL A 31 33.85 23.41 8.49
CA VAL A 31 33.94 22.35 7.49
C VAL A 31 35.25 22.57 6.74
N LYS A 32 36.24 21.68 6.91
CA LYS A 32 37.45 21.67 6.07
C LYS A 32 37.00 21.75 4.60
N GLN A 33 37.43 22.79 3.87
CA GLN A 33 37.20 22.88 2.43
C GLN A 33 37.86 21.67 1.78
N MET A 34 37.03 20.73 1.33
CA MET A 34 37.44 19.56 0.58
C MET A 34 37.78 19.99 -0.87
N PRO A 35 38.69 19.33 -1.58
CA PRO A 35 39.02 19.66 -2.97
C PRO A 35 37.78 19.59 -3.88
N GLU A 36 37.66 20.49 -4.86
CA GLU A 36 36.42 20.68 -5.65
C GLU A 36 35.91 19.41 -6.34
N LEU A 37 36.82 18.56 -6.85
CA LEU A 37 36.48 17.29 -7.49
C LEU A 37 35.76 16.33 -6.51
N SER A 38 36.21 16.31 -5.26
CA SER A 38 35.59 15.52 -4.20
C SER A 38 34.24 16.10 -3.76
N GLN A 39 34.02 17.42 -3.93
CA GLN A 39 32.74 18.05 -3.67
C GLN A 39 31.71 17.74 -4.76
N CYS A 40 32.09 17.76 -6.04
CA CYS A 40 31.22 17.36 -7.15
C CYS A 40 30.82 15.88 -7.03
N TYR A 41 31.77 14.99 -6.79
CA TYR A 41 31.47 13.57 -6.54
C TYR A 41 30.56 13.38 -5.32
N ARG A 42 30.79 14.12 -4.22
CA ARG A 42 29.93 14.08 -3.04
C ARG A 42 28.52 14.59 -3.33
N ARG A 43 28.37 15.68 -4.09
CA ARG A 43 27.06 16.21 -4.50
C ARG A 43 26.32 15.23 -5.39
N PHE A 44 26.99 14.65 -6.38
CA PHE A 44 26.44 13.62 -7.26
C PHE A 44 26.02 12.37 -6.48
N LYS A 45 26.89 11.87 -5.60
CA LYS A 45 26.59 10.74 -4.71
C LYS A 45 25.39 11.06 -3.81
N ASN A 46 25.36 12.22 -3.17
CA ASN A 46 24.25 12.62 -2.30
C ASN A 46 22.93 12.81 -3.07
N PHE A 47 22.99 13.24 -4.33
CA PHE A 47 21.82 13.34 -5.20
C PHE A 47 21.23 11.96 -5.51
N HIS A 48 22.04 11.00 -5.96
CA HIS A 48 21.58 9.64 -6.23
C HIS A 48 21.21 8.85 -4.97
N LEU A 49 21.78 9.19 -3.82
CA LEU A 49 21.41 8.61 -2.52
C LEU A 49 20.14 9.24 -1.93
N CYS A 50 19.65 10.36 -2.48
CA CYS A 50 18.43 10.99 -2.00
C CYS A 50 17.25 10.02 -2.16
N LEU A 51 16.41 9.95 -1.13
CA LEU A 51 15.27 9.04 -1.06
C LEU A 51 14.32 9.18 -2.25
N LEU A 52 14.09 10.42 -2.71
CA LEU A 52 13.24 10.69 -3.87
C LEU A 52 13.80 10.08 -5.15
N MET A 53 15.12 10.20 -5.37
CA MET A 53 15.77 9.64 -6.55
C MET A 53 15.78 8.12 -6.52
N LYS A 54 16.05 7.52 -5.34
CA LYS A 54 15.91 6.07 -5.14
C LYS A 54 14.51 5.60 -5.53
N TYR A 55 13.48 6.23 -4.97
CA TYR A 55 12.08 5.91 -5.28
C TYR A 55 11.78 6.03 -6.77
N LEU A 56 12.20 7.12 -7.41
CA LEU A 56 12.02 7.32 -8.86
C LEU A 56 12.69 6.23 -9.70
N TYR A 57 13.91 5.82 -9.36
CA TYR A 57 14.59 4.74 -10.06
C TYR A 57 13.88 3.39 -9.90
N HIS A 58 13.43 3.07 -8.69
CA HIS A 58 12.62 1.87 -8.46
C HIS A 58 11.30 1.93 -9.22
N PHE A 59 10.63 3.07 -9.24
CA PHE A 59 9.36 3.26 -9.95
C PHE A 59 9.51 3.15 -11.47
N ILE A 60 10.49 3.85 -12.06
CA ILE A 60 10.76 3.80 -13.51
C ILE A 60 11.14 2.37 -13.93
N PHE A 61 12.00 1.70 -13.16
CA PHE A 61 12.35 0.31 -13.43
C PHE A 61 11.14 -0.62 -13.32
N TYR A 62 10.27 -0.39 -12.34
CA TYR A 62 9.07 -1.18 -12.16
C TYR A 62 8.10 -1.03 -13.34
N VAL A 63 7.88 0.19 -13.82
CA VAL A 63 7.09 0.45 -15.04
C VAL A 63 7.73 -0.22 -16.26
N PHE A 64 9.06 -0.15 -16.41
CA PHE A 64 9.77 -0.86 -17.47
C PHE A 64 9.55 -2.38 -17.38
N PHE A 65 9.63 -2.96 -16.18
CA PHE A 65 9.34 -4.37 -15.94
C PHE A 65 7.91 -4.73 -16.36
N LEU A 66 6.90 -3.92 -16.00
CA LEU A 66 5.50 -4.17 -16.38
C LEU A 66 5.29 -4.13 -17.88
N LEU A 67 5.92 -3.18 -18.58
CA LEU A 67 5.87 -3.07 -20.02
C LEU A 67 6.56 -4.27 -20.70
N LEU A 68 7.73 -4.68 -20.19
CA LEU A 68 8.44 -5.88 -20.68
C LEU A 68 7.59 -7.13 -20.46
N PHE A 69 7.01 -7.30 -19.28
CA PHE A 69 6.18 -8.47 -18.98
C PHE A 69 4.91 -8.51 -19.83
N SER A 70 4.29 -7.34 -20.07
CA SER A 70 3.16 -7.21 -21.00
C SER A 70 3.58 -7.59 -22.42
N TYR A 71 4.72 -7.09 -22.89
CA TYR A 71 5.25 -7.42 -24.21
C TYR A 71 5.47 -8.94 -24.36
N VAL A 72 6.07 -9.59 -23.37
CA VAL A 72 6.29 -11.04 -23.38
C VAL A 72 4.97 -11.81 -23.47
N LEU A 73 3.97 -11.47 -22.63
CA LEU A 73 2.69 -12.18 -22.61
C LEU A 73 1.87 -12.02 -23.91
N LEU A 74 1.96 -10.84 -24.54
CA LEU A 74 1.22 -10.55 -25.78
C LEU A 74 1.89 -11.14 -27.02
N PHE A 75 3.22 -11.04 -27.14
CA PHE A 75 3.92 -11.32 -28.40
C PHE A 75 4.80 -12.58 -28.38
N ASP A 76 5.54 -12.79 -27.29
CA ASP A 76 6.60 -13.82 -27.26
C ASP A 76 6.20 -15.10 -26.49
N PHE A 77 5.07 -15.09 -25.77
CA PHE A 77 4.55 -16.24 -25.00
C PHE A 77 3.85 -17.25 -25.91
N LEU A 78 4.66 -17.96 -26.70
CA LEU A 78 4.23 -18.95 -27.68
C LEU A 78 4.45 -20.38 -27.16
N PRO A 79 3.63 -21.36 -27.57
CA PRO A 79 3.87 -22.76 -27.26
C PRO A 79 5.20 -23.22 -27.88
N PRO A 80 5.95 -24.11 -27.22
CA PRO A 80 7.17 -24.65 -27.79
C PRO A 80 6.81 -25.47 -29.03
N THR A 81 7.15 -24.93 -30.21
CA THR A 81 6.94 -25.62 -31.49
C THR A 81 8.24 -26.25 -31.95
N ASN A 82 8.15 -27.34 -32.72
CA ASN A 82 9.30 -28.12 -33.19
C ASN A 82 10.33 -27.31 -34.01
N THR A 83 9.97 -26.11 -34.50
CA THR A 83 10.83 -25.24 -35.30
C THR A 83 11.56 -24.17 -34.49
N ASN A 84 11.05 -23.78 -33.31
CA ASN A 84 11.70 -22.85 -32.38
C ASN A 84 11.53 -23.36 -30.93
N PRO A 85 12.37 -24.32 -30.49
CA PRO A 85 12.31 -24.88 -29.13
C PRO A 85 12.85 -23.90 -28.07
N SER A 86 13.50 -22.81 -28.47
CA SER A 86 14.13 -21.87 -27.56
C SER A 86 13.13 -20.83 -27.05
N ILE A 87 13.04 -20.76 -25.73
CA ILE A 87 12.47 -19.63 -24.98
C ILE A 87 13.07 -18.33 -25.54
N HIS A 88 12.24 -17.36 -25.93
CA HIS A 88 12.72 -16.05 -26.35
C HIS A 88 13.52 -15.40 -25.22
N TRP A 89 14.61 -14.71 -25.57
CA TRP A 89 15.51 -14.07 -24.60
C TRP A 89 14.79 -13.05 -23.72
N THR A 90 13.69 -12.45 -24.21
CA THR A 90 12.81 -11.52 -23.51
C THR A 90 12.06 -12.18 -22.34
N GLU A 91 11.62 -13.43 -22.52
CA GLU A 91 11.02 -14.23 -21.46
C GLU A 91 12.06 -14.59 -20.38
N ILE A 92 13.25 -15.04 -20.80
CA ILE A 92 14.37 -15.31 -19.88
C ILE A 92 14.73 -14.05 -19.08
N LEU A 93 14.81 -12.90 -19.75
CA LEU A 93 15.06 -11.61 -19.11
C LEU A 93 13.99 -11.27 -18.07
N THR A 94 12.71 -11.52 -18.37
CA THR A 94 11.60 -11.30 -17.44
C THR A 94 11.71 -12.21 -16.22
N ILE A 95 12.02 -13.49 -16.41
CA ILE A 95 12.25 -14.45 -15.31
C ILE A 95 13.40 -13.98 -14.40
N ILE A 96 14.49 -13.51 -14.99
CA ILE A 96 15.64 -12.98 -14.25
C ILE A 96 15.24 -11.73 -13.45
N ILE A 97 14.51 -10.80 -14.08
CA ILE A 97 14.05 -9.57 -13.42
C ILE A 97 13.12 -9.89 -12.25
N VAL A 98 12.12 -10.76 -12.43
CA VAL A 98 11.20 -11.13 -11.34
C VAL A 98 11.96 -11.82 -10.20
N SER A 99 12.94 -12.66 -10.54
CA SER A 99 13.80 -13.30 -9.53
C SER A 99 14.66 -12.30 -8.76
N PHE A 100 15.16 -11.25 -9.41
CA PHE A 100 15.86 -10.16 -8.71
C PHE A 100 14.95 -9.34 -7.80
N ILE A 101 13.71 -9.05 -8.23
CA ILE A 101 12.72 -8.38 -7.39
C ILE A 101 12.35 -9.28 -6.19
N LEU A 102 12.23 -10.60 -6.38
CA LEU A 102 12.02 -11.55 -5.29
C LEU A 102 13.18 -11.52 -4.28
N LEU A 103 14.42 -11.56 -4.76
CA LEU A 103 15.60 -11.51 -3.90
C LEU A 103 15.68 -10.21 -3.08
N GLU A 104 15.30 -9.08 -3.67
CA GLU A 104 15.23 -7.81 -2.94
C GLU A 104 14.15 -7.85 -1.85
N GLU A 105 13.00 -8.46 -2.12
CA GLU A 105 11.91 -8.59 -1.13
C GLU A 105 12.32 -9.54 0.02
N ILE A 106 12.97 -10.66 -0.29
CA ILE A 106 13.52 -11.59 0.71
C ILE A 106 14.57 -10.89 1.57
N HIS A 107 15.44 -10.09 0.97
CA HIS A 107 16.45 -9.33 1.70
C HIS A 107 15.82 -8.28 2.63
N CYS A 108 14.76 -7.58 2.17
CA CYS A 108 14.01 -6.67 3.02
C CYS A 108 13.36 -7.39 4.20
N PHE A 109 12.82 -8.60 3.99
CA PHE A 109 12.27 -9.44 5.05
C PHE A 109 13.31 -9.82 6.12
N PHE A 110 14.56 -10.07 5.73
CA PHE A 110 15.63 -10.41 6.68
C PHE A 110 16.15 -9.21 7.49
N ILE A 111 16.23 -8.02 6.87
CA ILE A 111 16.74 -6.78 7.51
C ILE A 111 15.79 -6.24 8.59
N GLN A 112 14.52 -6.64 8.59
CA GLN A 112 13.54 -6.14 9.54
C GLN A 112 13.85 -6.56 10.99
N ASP A 113 13.51 -5.69 11.95
CA ASP A 113 13.83 -5.75 13.39
C ASP A 113 13.69 -7.15 14.05
N ASN A 114 14.44 -7.38 15.14
CA ASN A 114 14.67 -8.67 15.84
C ASN A 114 13.44 -9.36 16.45
N LEU A 115 12.41 -9.65 15.66
CA LEU A 115 11.31 -10.55 16.01
C LEU A 115 11.71 -12.01 15.69
N THR A 116 11.13 -12.96 16.41
CA THR A 116 11.14 -14.37 16.01
C THR A 116 10.60 -14.54 14.59
N ILE A 117 11.07 -15.53 13.84
CA ILE A 117 10.71 -15.74 12.41
C ILE A 117 9.19 -15.76 12.21
N TYR A 118 8.45 -16.40 13.11
CA TYR A 118 6.98 -16.44 13.07
C TYR A 118 6.35 -15.06 13.27
N GLY A 119 6.88 -14.25 14.19
CA GLY A 119 6.46 -12.86 14.40
C GLY A 119 6.72 -12.00 13.16
N LYS A 120 7.87 -12.18 12.50
CA LYS A 120 8.20 -11.50 11.24
C LYS A 120 7.21 -11.85 10.12
N LEU A 121 6.93 -13.15 9.92
CA LEU A 121 5.98 -13.60 8.89
C LEU A 121 4.57 -13.08 9.16
N LYS A 122 4.10 -13.17 10.42
CA LYS A 122 2.77 -12.65 10.78
C LYS A 122 2.66 -11.15 10.52
N HIS A 123 3.68 -10.38 10.88
CA HIS A 123 3.71 -8.94 10.62
C HIS A 123 3.74 -8.63 9.11
N TYR A 124 4.56 -9.37 8.34
CA TYR A 124 4.67 -9.22 6.89
C TYR A 124 3.35 -9.50 6.18
N PHE A 125 2.66 -10.60 6.51
CA PHE A 125 1.39 -10.97 5.86
C PHE A 125 0.19 -10.13 6.31
N ASN A 126 0.29 -9.40 7.43
CA ASN A 126 -0.75 -8.46 7.85
C ASN A 126 -0.81 -7.21 6.96
N ASP A 127 0.28 -6.86 6.25
CA ASP A 127 0.26 -5.77 5.28
C ASP A 127 -0.38 -6.26 3.96
N PRO A 128 -1.47 -5.62 3.50
CA PRO A 128 -2.16 -6.03 2.28
C PRO A 128 -1.28 -5.96 1.04
N PHE A 129 -0.37 -4.98 0.93
CA PHE A 129 0.51 -4.85 -0.23
C PHE A 129 1.56 -5.94 -0.27
N LYS A 130 2.08 -6.34 0.90
CA LYS A 130 3.04 -7.44 1.05
C LYS A 130 2.38 -8.79 0.77
N SER A 131 1.18 -9.02 1.29
CA SER A 131 0.38 -10.21 0.99
C SER A 131 0.10 -10.34 -0.52
N MET A 132 -0.36 -9.27 -1.18
CA MET A 132 -0.59 -9.24 -2.62
C MET A 132 0.69 -9.50 -3.43
N THR A 133 1.82 -8.94 -2.98
CA THR A 133 3.13 -9.16 -3.61
C THR A 133 3.56 -10.63 -3.52
N THR A 134 3.37 -11.28 -2.38
CA THR A 134 3.67 -12.71 -2.23
C THR A 134 2.75 -13.57 -3.09
N LEU A 135 1.47 -13.22 -3.22
CA LEU A 135 0.55 -13.90 -4.12
C LEU A 135 1.02 -13.82 -5.58
N ALA A 136 1.46 -12.65 -6.04
CA ALA A 136 2.03 -12.46 -7.37
C ALA A 136 3.25 -13.37 -7.59
N PHE A 137 4.20 -13.40 -6.65
CA PHE A 137 5.36 -14.30 -6.80
C PHE A 137 4.94 -15.78 -6.87
N ILE A 138 4.00 -16.22 -6.04
CA ILE A 138 3.51 -17.61 -6.05
C ILE A 138 2.89 -17.96 -7.40
N LEU A 139 2.02 -17.09 -7.93
CA LEU A 139 1.34 -17.31 -9.21
C LEU A 139 2.32 -17.26 -10.39
N PHE A 140 3.29 -16.35 -10.38
CA PHE A 140 4.34 -16.27 -11.39
C PHE A 140 5.16 -17.57 -11.48
N TYR A 141 5.69 -18.05 -10.35
CA TYR A 141 6.48 -19.29 -10.36
C TYR A 141 5.63 -20.53 -10.62
N LEU A 142 4.38 -20.55 -10.17
CA LEU A 142 3.43 -21.61 -10.53
C LEU A 142 3.19 -21.64 -12.04
N GLY A 143 2.92 -20.48 -12.65
CA GLY A 143 2.75 -20.34 -14.10
C GLY A 143 3.99 -20.78 -14.88
N LEU A 144 5.20 -20.43 -14.40
CA LEU A 144 6.45 -20.91 -14.99
C LEU A 144 6.63 -22.42 -14.87
N ILE A 145 6.38 -23.02 -13.69
CA ILE A 145 6.50 -24.47 -13.50
C ILE A 145 5.54 -25.19 -14.46
N LEU A 146 4.29 -24.72 -14.58
CA LEU A 146 3.30 -25.29 -15.50
C LEU A 146 3.73 -25.14 -16.96
N ARG A 147 4.33 -24.01 -17.33
CA ARG A 147 4.90 -23.79 -18.66
C ARG A 147 6.01 -24.80 -18.99
N PHE A 148 6.90 -25.10 -18.04
CA PHE A 148 8.01 -26.04 -18.26
C PHE A 148 7.59 -27.51 -18.21
N THR A 149 6.65 -27.86 -17.34
CA THR A 149 6.20 -29.25 -17.14
C THR A 149 5.21 -29.72 -18.18
N TYR A 150 4.41 -28.82 -18.75
CA TYR A 150 3.34 -29.18 -19.67
C TYR A 150 3.50 -28.56 -21.06
N ALA A 151 4.75 -28.37 -21.47
CA ALA A 151 5.16 -27.89 -22.80
C ALA A 151 4.55 -28.70 -23.96
N ASP A 152 4.28 -30.00 -23.76
CA ASP A 152 3.93 -30.93 -24.85
C ASP A 152 2.43 -30.94 -25.23
N THR A 153 1.54 -30.24 -24.51
CA THR A 153 0.08 -30.26 -24.79
C THR A 153 -0.50 -28.85 -24.85
N GLU A 154 -1.10 -28.46 -25.98
CA GLU A 154 -1.68 -27.13 -26.20
C GLU A 154 -2.68 -26.71 -25.12
N GLU A 155 -3.55 -27.63 -24.68
CA GLU A 155 -4.56 -27.36 -23.65
C GLU A 155 -3.94 -26.99 -22.30
N LYS A 156 -2.85 -27.66 -21.90
CA LYS A 156 -2.19 -27.39 -20.61
C LYS A 156 -1.32 -26.13 -20.68
N PHE A 157 -0.75 -25.83 -21.85
CA PHE A 157 -0.10 -24.56 -22.10
C PHE A 157 -1.07 -23.37 -21.96
N MET A 158 -2.33 -23.52 -22.41
CA MET A 158 -3.35 -22.48 -22.20
C MET A 158 -3.61 -22.21 -20.71
N VAL A 159 -3.60 -23.24 -19.87
CA VAL A 159 -3.75 -23.05 -18.40
C VAL A 159 -2.59 -22.21 -17.84
N ALA A 160 -1.35 -22.49 -18.25
CA ALA A 160 -0.19 -21.69 -17.84
C ALA A 160 -0.32 -20.23 -18.32
N ARG A 161 -0.77 -20.02 -19.57
CA ARG A 161 -1.00 -18.67 -20.13
C ARG A 161 -2.07 -17.90 -19.35
N ILE A 162 -3.16 -18.56 -18.97
CA ILE A 162 -4.24 -17.95 -18.17
C ILE A 162 -3.73 -17.55 -16.77
N ILE A 163 -2.94 -18.41 -16.12
CA ILE A 163 -2.35 -18.09 -14.81
C ILE A 163 -1.41 -16.89 -14.92
N MET A 164 -0.56 -16.85 -15.95
CA MET A 164 0.32 -15.72 -16.21
C MET A 164 -0.44 -14.43 -16.55
N ALA A 165 -1.62 -14.53 -17.18
CA ALA A 165 -2.50 -13.40 -17.46
C ALA A 165 -3.12 -12.81 -16.18
N PHE A 166 -3.55 -13.65 -15.23
CA PHE A 166 -3.97 -13.16 -13.92
C PHE A 166 -2.80 -12.61 -13.10
N ASP A 167 -1.62 -13.21 -13.23
CA ASP A 167 -0.42 -12.74 -12.53
C ASP A 167 -0.07 -11.29 -12.93
N ILE A 168 -0.06 -10.97 -14.23
CA ILE A 168 0.26 -9.61 -14.69
C ILE A 168 -0.74 -8.56 -14.17
N GLU A 169 -2.01 -8.92 -13.99
CA GLU A 169 -2.99 -8.01 -13.37
C GLU A 169 -2.62 -7.67 -11.92
N ILE A 170 -2.17 -8.65 -11.13
CA ILE A 170 -1.72 -8.41 -9.76
C ILE A 170 -0.46 -7.53 -9.74
N TRP A 171 0.47 -7.75 -10.69
CA TRP A 171 1.62 -6.87 -10.85
C TRP A 171 1.19 -5.43 -11.21
N TRP A 172 0.20 -5.22 -12.08
CA TRP A 172 -0.31 -3.87 -12.32
C TRP A 172 -0.99 -3.26 -11.08
N LEU A 173 -1.80 -4.02 -10.35
CA LEU A 173 -2.43 -3.56 -9.09
C LEU A 173 -1.39 -3.16 -8.04
N ARG A 174 -0.24 -3.83 -8.00
CA ARG A 174 0.88 -3.45 -7.13
C ARG A 174 1.45 -2.06 -7.42
N CYS A 175 1.19 -1.44 -8.57
CA CYS A 175 1.49 -0.02 -8.80
C CYS A 175 0.90 0.90 -7.72
N ILE A 176 -0.25 0.55 -7.15
CA ILE A 176 -0.90 1.33 -6.08
C ILE A 176 0.05 1.53 -4.89
N SER A 177 0.90 0.54 -4.57
CA SER A 177 1.89 0.66 -3.48
C SER A 177 2.90 1.80 -3.70
N PHE A 178 3.24 2.12 -4.95
CA PHE A 178 4.08 3.27 -5.28
C PHE A 178 3.29 4.58 -5.20
N VAL A 179 2.02 4.59 -5.62
CA VAL A 179 1.17 5.78 -5.62
C VAL A 179 0.80 6.22 -4.21
N VAL A 180 0.66 5.29 -3.26
CA VAL A 180 0.34 5.59 -1.85
C VAL A 180 1.36 6.53 -1.18
N ILE A 181 2.60 6.54 -1.65
CA ILE A 181 3.68 7.40 -1.12
C ILE A 181 3.48 8.87 -1.52
N ILE A 182 2.76 9.13 -2.62
CA ILE A 182 2.57 10.47 -3.17
C ILE A 182 1.65 11.28 -2.24
N PRO A 183 2.05 12.48 -1.78
CA PRO A 183 1.29 13.29 -0.83
C PRO A 183 -0.17 13.56 -1.21
N TYR A 184 -0.41 13.77 -2.50
CA TYR A 184 -1.73 14.11 -3.02
C TYR A 184 -2.65 12.89 -3.15
N LEU A 185 -2.14 11.75 -3.65
CA LEU A 185 -2.96 10.58 -3.96
C LEU A 185 -3.06 9.57 -2.80
N GLY A 186 -2.06 9.54 -1.92
CA GLY A 186 -1.96 8.57 -0.84
C GLY A 186 -3.17 8.55 0.10
N PRO A 187 -3.56 9.69 0.71
CA PRO A 187 -4.72 9.73 1.61
C PRO A 187 -6.01 9.24 0.95
N HIS A 188 -6.23 9.60 -0.32
CA HIS A 188 -7.41 9.16 -1.07
C HIS A 188 -7.43 7.63 -1.28
N LEU A 189 -6.30 7.03 -1.61
CA LEU A 189 -6.19 5.57 -1.82
C LEU A 189 -6.40 4.78 -0.52
N VAL A 190 -5.80 5.23 0.58
CA VAL A 190 -5.99 4.60 1.90
C VAL A 190 -7.46 4.71 2.33
N ALA A 191 -8.10 5.84 2.01
CA ALA A 191 -9.50 6.10 2.35
C ALA A 191 -10.42 5.13 1.58
N ILE A 192 -10.20 4.97 0.28
CA ILE A 192 -10.92 3.98 -0.55
C ILE A 192 -10.78 2.57 0.05
N GLY A 193 -9.56 2.16 0.40
CA GLY A 193 -9.32 0.84 1.01
C GLY A 193 -10.10 0.60 2.30
N LYS A 194 -10.20 1.62 3.17
CA LYS A 194 -10.97 1.53 4.43
C LYS A 194 -12.48 1.48 4.16
N MET A 195 -12.97 2.22 3.17
CA MET A 195 -14.39 2.27 2.81
C MET A 195 -14.90 0.98 2.15
N MET A 196 -14.05 0.26 1.41
CA MET A 196 -14.48 -0.97 0.73
C MET A 196 -15.07 -2.01 1.69
N LYS A 197 -14.54 -2.13 2.92
CA LYS A 197 -15.07 -3.07 3.92
C LYS A 197 -16.48 -2.68 4.38
N ASP A 198 -16.71 -1.38 4.57
CA ASP A 198 -18.00 -0.84 5.01
C ASP A 198 -19.08 -0.94 3.92
N LEU A 199 -18.66 -0.93 2.65
CA LEU A 199 -19.55 -0.93 1.49
C LEU A 199 -19.81 -2.33 0.93
N LEU A 200 -19.03 -3.32 1.34
CA LEU A 200 -19.21 -4.71 0.91
C LEU A 200 -20.62 -5.20 1.15
N PHE A 201 -21.23 -4.87 2.30
CA PHE A 201 -22.62 -5.23 2.61
C PHE A 201 -23.61 -4.65 1.60
N PHE A 202 -23.39 -3.42 1.13
CA PHE A 202 -24.26 -2.81 0.14
C PHE A 202 -24.10 -3.44 -1.24
N ILE A 203 -22.86 -3.79 -1.64
CA ILE A 203 -22.59 -4.55 -2.86
C ILE A 203 -23.29 -5.92 -2.80
N CYS A 204 -23.31 -6.57 -1.63
CA CYS A 204 -24.07 -7.81 -1.43
C CYS A 204 -25.58 -7.61 -1.64
N ILE A 205 -26.17 -6.50 -1.18
CA ILE A 205 -27.60 -6.18 -1.45
C ILE A 205 -27.84 -6.07 -2.96
N ILE A 206 -27.00 -5.33 -3.70
CA ILE A 206 -27.09 -5.25 -5.16
C ILE A 206 -26.99 -6.65 -5.77
N GLY A 207 -26.06 -7.48 -5.31
CA GLY A 207 -25.88 -8.86 -5.76
C GLY A 207 -27.13 -9.73 -5.54
N ILE A 208 -27.79 -9.62 -4.39
CA ILE A 208 -29.02 -10.36 -4.10
C ILE A 208 -30.14 -9.96 -5.06
N VAL A 209 -30.33 -8.66 -5.28
CA VAL A 209 -31.36 -8.15 -6.20
C VAL A 209 -31.07 -8.56 -7.64
N MET A 210 -29.80 -8.52 -8.06
CA MET A 210 -29.38 -9.00 -9.38
C MET A 210 -29.67 -10.48 -9.58
N ILE A 211 -29.33 -11.34 -8.61
CA ILE A 211 -29.60 -12.78 -8.67
C ILE A 211 -31.12 -13.02 -8.76
N ALA A 212 -31.92 -12.31 -7.96
CA ALA A 212 -33.37 -12.45 -7.96
C ALA A 212 -33.99 -12.10 -9.33
N TYR A 213 -33.57 -10.98 -9.93
CA TYR A 213 -34.01 -10.61 -11.28
C TYR A 213 -33.52 -11.60 -12.34
N GLY A 214 -32.26 -12.03 -12.26
CA GLY A 214 -31.71 -13.00 -13.20
C GLY A 214 -32.52 -14.29 -13.21
N ILE A 215 -32.82 -14.87 -12.04
CA ILE A 215 -33.62 -16.09 -11.94
C ILE A 215 -35.03 -15.87 -12.51
N ALA A 216 -35.68 -14.75 -12.17
CA ALA A 216 -37.02 -14.44 -12.66
C ALA A 216 -37.05 -14.27 -14.19
N SER A 217 -36.12 -13.49 -14.75
CA SER A 217 -35.98 -13.28 -16.19
C SER A 217 -35.71 -14.58 -16.93
N CYS A 218 -34.83 -15.43 -16.41
CA CYS A 218 -34.53 -16.71 -17.04
C CYS A 218 -35.72 -17.67 -16.99
N SER A 219 -36.45 -17.71 -15.88
CA SER A 219 -37.65 -18.54 -15.76
C SER A 219 -38.74 -18.13 -16.76
N MET A 220 -38.86 -16.84 -17.08
CA MET A 220 -39.89 -16.35 -18.00
C MET A 220 -39.50 -16.49 -19.47
N VAL A 221 -38.23 -16.24 -19.80
CA VAL A 221 -37.74 -16.21 -21.21
C VAL A 221 -37.39 -17.62 -21.72
N TYR A 222 -36.86 -18.50 -20.86
CA TYR A 222 -36.33 -19.80 -21.29
C TYR A 222 -37.29 -20.99 -21.07
N TYR A 223 -38.45 -20.78 -20.46
CA TYR A 223 -39.46 -21.83 -20.28
C TYR A 223 -40.38 -21.94 -21.53
N PRO A 224 -40.62 -23.14 -22.14
CA PRO A 224 -40.25 -24.50 -21.76
C PRO A 224 -39.23 -25.10 -22.74
N LYS A 225 -38.13 -24.39 -23.07
CA LYS A 225 -37.03 -25.03 -23.82
C LYS A 225 -36.11 -25.71 -22.82
N ALA A 226 -36.44 -26.95 -22.48
CA ALA A 226 -35.62 -27.85 -21.66
C ALA A 226 -34.20 -28.11 -22.22
N ASN A 227 -33.85 -27.53 -23.37
CA ASN A 227 -32.76 -27.95 -24.24
C ASN A 227 -31.65 -26.89 -24.37
N ASN A 228 -31.75 -25.74 -23.68
CA ASN A 228 -30.71 -24.69 -23.74
C ASN A 228 -29.72 -24.76 -22.56
N PHE A 229 -30.05 -25.58 -21.56
CA PHE A 229 -29.16 -25.96 -20.46
C PHE A 229 -28.40 -27.26 -20.75
N THR A 230 -28.73 -27.94 -21.85
CA THR A 230 -28.07 -29.15 -22.32
C THR A 230 -27.02 -28.76 -23.35
N THR A 231 -25.76 -29.15 -23.11
CA THR A 231 -24.72 -29.07 -24.14
C THR A 231 -25.07 -30.10 -25.21
N GLU A 232 -25.32 -29.69 -26.46
CA GLU A 232 -25.43 -30.64 -27.56
C GLU A 232 -24.06 -31.26 -27.83
N THR A 233 -23.75 -32.36 -27.15
CA THR A 233 -22.69 -33.28 -27.54
C THR A 233 -23.33 -34.44 -28.27
N ASN A 234 -23.15 -34.49 -29.59
CA ASN A 234 -23.39 -35.65 -30.46
C ASN A 234 -24.78 -36.32 -30.31
N GLY A 235 -25.87 -35.56 -30.30
CA GLY A 235 -27.23 -36.09 -30.45
C GLY A 235 -27.84 -36.82 -29.25
N SER A 236 -27.17 -36.83 -28.09
CA SER A 236 -27.76 -37.25 -26.82
C SER A 236 -28.07 -36.03 -25.95
N ILE A 237 -29.33 -35.88 -25.55
CA ILE A 237 -29.78 -34.82 -24.64
C ILE A 237 -29.27 -35.14 -23.24
N ASP A 238 -28.11 -34.58 -22.88
CA ASP A 238 -27.56 -34.72 -21.54
C ASP A 238 -28.22 -33.70 -20.62
N THR A 239 -29.20 -34.14 -19.81
CA THR A 239 -29.91 -33.32 -18.83
C THR A 239 -29.11 -33.09 -17.55
N SER A 240 -27.78 -33.04 -17.65
CA SER A 240 -26.93 -32.75 -16.50
C SER A 240 -26.95 -31.25 -16.21
N PHE A 241 -27.24 -30.89 -14.96
CA PHE A 241 -27.20 -29.52 -14.49
C PHE A 241 -25.75 -29.01 -14.55
N ASP A 242 -25.39 -28.29 -15.62
CA ASP A 242 -24.10 -27.61 -15.70
C ASP A 242 -24.21 -26.22 -15.05
N GLY A 243 -23.59 -26.04 -13.89
CA GLY A 243 -23.54 -24.74 -13.21
C GLY A 243 -22.97 -23.60 -14.07
N ARG A 244 -22.17 -23.91 -15.11
CA ARG A 244 -21.64 -22.91 -16.06
C ARG A 244 -22.75 -22.27 -16.90
N SER A 245 -23.74 -23.06 -17.29
CA SER A 245 -24.88 -22.59 -18.08
C SER A 245 -25.79 -21.65 -17.28
N VAL A 246 -25.95 -21.92 -15.97
CA VAL A 246 -26.64 -21.04 -15.02
C VAL A 246 -25.95 -19.69 -14.95
N PHE A 247 -24.63 -19.67 -14.74
CA PHE A 247 -23.89 -18.41 -14.65
C PHE A 247 -23.92 -17.62 -15.98
N ARG A 248 -23.74 -18.29 -17.11
CA ARG A 248 -23.80 -17.70 -18.47
C ARG A 248 -25.15 -17.06 -18.78
N ASN A 249 -26.24 -17.75 -18.44
CA ASN A 249 -27.58 -17.33 -18.84
C ASN A 249 -28.23 -16.39 -17.83
N ILE A 250 -27.90 -16.51 -16.53
CA ILE A 250 -28.49 -15.72 -15.44
C ILE A 250 -27.65 -14.50 -15.10
N LEU A 251 -26.37 -14.68 -14.76
CA LEU A 251 -25.58 -13.63 -14.11
C LEU A 251 -24.95 -12.65 -15.10
N TYR A 252 -24.41 -13.13 -16.21
CA TYR A 252 -23.78 -12.25 -17.20
C TYR A 252 -24.74 -11.21 -17.79
N PRO A 253 -25.94 -11.57 -18.29
CA PRO A 253 -26.85 -10.59 -18.89
C PRO A 253 -27.30 -9.52 -17.89
N VAL A 254 -27.49 -9.91 -16.63
CA VAL A 254 -27.91 -8.99 -15.56
C VAL A 254 -26.78 -8.07 -15.12
N TYR A 255 -25.54 -8.56 -15.11
CA TYR A 255 -24.37 -7.72 -14.87
C TYR A 255 -24.21 -6.64 -15.94
N TYR A 256 -24.33 -7.00 -17.23
CA TYR A 256 -24.25 -6.02 -18.32
C TYR A 256 -25.41 -5.01 -18.30
N LEU A 257 -26.55 -5.37 -17.72
CA LEU A 257 -27.68 -4.49 -17.53
C LEU A 257 -27.39 -3.34 -16.53
N LEU A 258 -26.52 -3.55 -15.54
CA LEU A 258 -26.04 -2.46 -14.67
C LEU A 258 -25.39 -1.32 -15.47
N TYR A 259 -24.71 -1.66 -16.56
CA TYR A 259 -23.98 -0.72 -17.41
C TYR A 259 -24.79 -0.25 -18.63
N GLY A 260 -26.07 -0.61 -18.71
CA GLY A 260 -26.97 -0.13 -19.77
C GLY A 260 -26.90 -0.89 -21.09
N GLN A 261 -26.36 -2.11 -21.11
CA GLN A 261 -26.43 -2.96 -22.31
C GLN A 261 -27.72 -3.78 -22.32
N PHE A 262 -28.75 -3.28 -23.01
CA PHE A 262 -30.09 -3.88 -23.07
C PHE A 262 -30.31 -4.86 -24.22
N GLY A 263 -29.47 -4.82 -25.26
CA GLY A 263 -29.74 -5.46 -26.56
C GLY A 263 -30.00 -6.96 -26.46
N THR A 264 -29.22 -7.68 -25.66
CA THR A 264 -29.37 -9.13 -25.50
C THR A 264 -30.69 -9.52 -24.82
N GLN A 265 -31.20 -8.69 -23.92
CA GLN A 265 -32.49 -8.93 -23.27
C GLN A 265 -33.62 -8.59 -24.23
N LEU A 266 -33.57 -7.44 -24.90
CA LEU A 266 -34.58 -7.01 -25.88
C LEU A 266 -34.72 -8.00 -27.05
N ASP A 267 -33.60 -8.47 -27.61
CA ASP A 267 -33.62 -9.45 -28.71
C ASP A 267 -34.23 -10.79 -28.28
N ASN A 268 -33.99 -11.22 -27.04
CA ASN A 268 -34.62 -12.44 -26.50
C ASN A 268 -36.13 -12.27 -26.26
N LEU A 269 -36.57 -11.04 -25.98
CA LEU A 269 -37.98 -10.70 -25.80
C LEU A 269 -38.75 -10.64 -27.12
N ASP A 270 -38.14 -10.09 -28.16
CA ASP A 270 -38.74 -10.04 -29.51
C ASP A 270 -38.83 -11.44 -30.15
N ASN A 271 -37.88 -12.32 -29.84
CA ASN A 271 -37.87 -13.71 -30.31
C ASN A 271 -38.80 -14.63 -29.49
N SER A 272 -39.37 -14.15 -28.38
CA SER A 272 -40.33 -14.90 -27.58
C SER A 272 -41.70 -14.94 -28.26
N ARG A 273 -42.11 -16.12 -28.75
CA ARG A 273 -43.39 -16.34 -29.44
C ARG A 273 -44.65 -16.04 -28.60
N ASN A 274 -44.51 -15.76 -27.31
CA ASN A 274 -45.64 -15.56 -26.42
C ASN A 274 -45.80 -14.07 -26.04
N ALA A 275 -46.68 -13.36 -26.77
CA ALA A 275 -46.94 -11.93 -26.59
C ALA A 275 -47.31 -11.52 -25.15
N GLY A 276 -47.97 -12.39 -24.37
CA GLY A 276 -48.37 -12.10 -22.98
C GLY A 276 -47.22 -12.11 -21.97
N TRP A 277 -46.15 -12.89 -22.20
CA TRP A 277 -44.99 -12.92 -21.31
C TRP A 277 -43.99 -11.81 -21.65
N SER A 278 -44.01 -11.32 -22.89
CA SER A 278 -43.19 -10.20 -23.35
C SER A 278 -43.51 -8.91 -22.58
N ILE A 279 -44.78 -8.55 -22.39
CA ILE A 279 -45.10 -7.32 -21.65
C ILE A 279 -44.63 -7.38 -20.18
N THR A 280 -44.82 -8.53 -19.52
CA THR A 280 -44.46 -8.71 -18.10
C THR A 280 -42.95 -8.66 -17.90
N THR A 281 -42.18 -9.20 -18.84
CA THR A 281 -40.71 -9.15 -18.79
C THR A 281 -40.17 -7.75 -19.09
N HIS A 282 -40.80 -6.99 -20.00
CA HIS A 282 -40.48 -5.56 -20.18
C HIS A 282 -40.76 -4.74 -18.92
N ILE A 283 -41.88 -5.00 -18.24
CA ILE A 283 -42.22 -4.36 -16.96
C ILE A 283 -41.19 -4.75 -15.88
N LEU A 284 -40.81 -6.03 -15.80
CA LEU A 284 -39.81 -6.52 -14.85
C LEU A 284 -38.42 -5.89 -15.12
N LEU A 285 -38.03 -5.77 -16.38
CA LEU A 285 -36.81 -5.08 -16.81
C LEU A 285 -36.84 -3.60 -16.39
N ALA A 286 -37.94 -2.89 -16.65
CA ALA A 286 -38.11 -1.51 -16.25
C ALA A 286 -38.04 -1.35 -14.71
N ALA A 287 -38.69 -2.25 -13.96
CA ALA A 287 -38.63 -2.26 -12.50
C ALA A 287 -37.21 -2.52 -11.99
N HIS A 288 -36.49 -3.49 -12.56
CA HIS A 288 -35.09 -3.75 -12.22
C HIS A 288 -34.21 -2.53 -12.44
N MET A 289 -34.35 -1.86 -13.58
CA MET A 289 -33.60 -0.65 -13.89
C MET A 289 -33.88 0.49 -12.92
N LEU A 290 -35.14 0.65 -12.51
CA LEU A 290 -35.52 1.62 -11.50
C LEU A 290 -34.87 1.27 -10.14
N PHE A 291 -35.05 0.04 -9.67
CA PHE A 291 -34.54 -0.37 -8.36
C PHE A 291 -33.02 -0.39 -8.28
N VAL A 292 -32.35 -0.99 -9.26
CA VAL A 292 -30.89 -1.17 -9.20
C VAL A 292 -30.17 0.08 -9.70
N ASN A 293 -30.47 0.54 -10.91
CA ASN A 293 -29.67 1.59 -11.53
C ASN A 293 -30.06 2.99 -11.04
N ILE A 294 -31.35 3.25 -10.83
CA ILE A 294 -31.80 4.58 -10.37
C ILE A 294 -31.76 4.68 -8.85
N LEU A 295 -32.18 3.65 -8.11
CA LEU A 295 -32.25 3.71 -6.65
C LEU A 295 -30.97 3.21 -5.97
N LEU A 296 -30.58 1.94 -6.15
CA LEU A 296 -29.49 1.34 -5.37
C LEU A 296 -28.11 1.89 -5.76
N LEU A 297 -27.78 2.07 -7.04
CA LEU A 297 -26.49 2.66 -7.44
C LEU A 297 -26.35 4.10 -6.96
N ASN A 298 -27.39 4.92 -7.06
CA ASN A 298 -27.36 6.31 -6.57
C ASN A 298 -27.27 6.37 -5.05
N LEU A 299 -27.94 5.45 -4.34
CA LEU A 299 -27.79 5.32 -2.89
C LEU A 299 -26.38 4.83 -2.51
N LEU A 300 -25.78 3.93 -3.29
CA LEU A 300 -24.39 3.50 -3.10
C LEU A 300 -23.43 4.69 -3.24
N ILE A 301 -23.61 5.53 -4.27
CA ILE A 301 -22.80 6.75 -4.45
C ILE A 301 -22.99 7.70 -3.27
N ALA A 302 -24.23 7.89 -2.79
CA ALA A 302 -24.51 8.74 -1.63
C ALA A 302 -23.87 8.20 -0.34
N MET A 303 -23.96 6.88 -0.10
CA MET A 303 -23.32 6.21 1.02
C MET A 303 -21.79 6.28 0.93
N PHE A 304 -21.23 6.09 -0.28
CA PHE A 304 -19.81 6.26 -0.54
C PHE A 304 -19.34 7.66 -0.18
N SER A 305 -20.03 8.70 -0.66
CA SER A 305 -19.68 10.10 -0.38
C SER A 305 -19.76 10.42 1.12
N LYS A 306 -20.81 9.96 1.81
CA LYS A 306 -20.95 10.17 3.26
C LYS A 306 -19.85 9.48 4.06
N ARG A 307 -19.60 8.18 3.78
CA ARG A 307 -18.52 7.43 4.45
C ARG A 307 -17.15 7.99 4.08
N PHE A 308 -17.01 8.51 2.85
CA PHE A 308 -15.78 9.15 2.40
C PHE A 308 -15.40 10.31 3.30
N ASN A 309 -16.30 11.26 3.47
CA ASN A 309 -16.05 12.45 4.28
C ASN A 309 -15.83 12.10 5.77
N GLN A 310 -16.53 11.11 6.31
CA GLN A 310 -16.35 10.68 7.71
C GLN A 310 -14.98 10.06 7.97
N VAL A 311 -14.52 9.20 7.06
CA VAL A 311 -13.31 8.39 7.25
C VAL A 311 -12.06 9.14 6.77
N TYR A 312 -12.20 10.16 5.92
CA TYR A 312 -11.08 10.90 5.34
C TYR A 312 -10.18 11.54 6.42
N ASP A 313 -10.77 12.17 7.44
CA ASP A 313 -10.00 12.86 8.50
C ASP A 313 -9.18 11.87 9.34
N GLU A 314 -9.78 10.74 9.75
CA GLU A 314 -9.07 9.66 10.44
C GLU A 314 -7.98 9.03 9.56
N THR A 315 -8.24 8.95 8.26
CA THR A 315 -7.35 8.31 7.30
C THR A 315 -6.08 9.12 7.09
N HIS A 316 -6.14 10.44 7.25
CA HIS A 316 -4.97 11.29 7.10
C HIS A 316 -3.84 10.90 8.08
N GLN A 317 -4.19 10.64 9.35
CA GLN A 317 -3.24 10.19 10.37
C GLN A 317 -2.68 8.78 10.09
N ILE A 318 -3.55 7.87 9.64
CA ILE A 318 -3.15 6.51 9.23
C ILE A 318 -2.16 6.57 8.07
N TRP A 319 -2.44 7.42 7.09
CA TRP A 319 -1.56 7.61 5.94
C TRP A 319 -0.20 8.19 6.34
N HIS A 320 -0.12 9.16 7.25
CA HIS A 320 1.17 9.66 7.75
C HIS A 320 2.02 8.54 8.37
N THR A 321 1.39 7.68 9.17
CA THR A 321 2.07 6.52 9.78
C THR A 321 2.56 5.54 8.72
N GLN A 322 1.69 5.17 7.77
CA GLN A 322 2.04 4.26 6.67
C GLN A 322 3.16 4.84 5.79
N ARG A 323 3.07 6.13 5.48
CA ARG A 323 4.08 6.85 4.70
C ARG A 323 5.44 6.86 5.40
N TYR A 324 5.48 7.08 6.71
CA TYR A 324 6.71 7.00 7.49
C TYR A 324 7.33 5.59 7.40
N LEU A 325 6.53 4.54 7.57
CA LEU A 325 7.00 3.15 7.48
C LEU A 325 7.58 2.83 6.10
N LEU A 326 6.89 3.26 5.03
CA LEU A 326 7.37 3.10 3.65
C LEU A 326 8.67 3.87 3.43
N ILE A 327 8.76 5.13 3.87
CA ILE A 327 9.98 5.95 3.77
C ILE A 327 11.16 5.27 4.48
N ARG A 328 10.93 4.74 5.68
CA ARG A 328 11.95 4.02 6.46
C ARG A 328 12.43 2.77 5.73
N GLU A 329 11.53 2.03 5.11
CA GLU A 329 11.87 0.86 4.28
C GLU A 329 12.73 1.27 3.06
N TYR A 330 12.32 2.29 2.31
CA TYR A 330 13.09 2.80 1.16
C TYR A 330 14.45 3.40 1.56
N PHE A 331 14.58 3.92 2.78
CA PHE A 331 15.85 4.40 3.31
C PHE A 331 16.83 3.23 3.54
N ALA A 332 16.34 2.12 4.11
CA ALA A 332 17.10 0.89 4.33
C ALA A 332 17.42 0.14 3.04
N ARG A 333 16.62 0.33 1.98
CA ARG A 333 16.88 -0.26 0.66
C ARG A 333 18.14 0.30 0.01
N SER A 334 18.77 -0.58 -0.76
CA SER A 334 19.91 -0.24 -1.61
C SER A 334 19.54 0.92 -2.56
N PRO A 335 20.46 1.86 -2.83
CA PRO A 335 20.23 2.94 -3.79
C PRO A 335 20.10 2.47 -5.25
N PHE A 336 20.46 1.22 -5.54
CA PHE A 336 20.51 0.69 -6.89
C PHE A 336 19.21 0.00 -7.28
N ILE A 337 18.92 0.03 -8.59
CA ILE A 337 17.76 -0.61 -9.22
C ILE A 337 17.81 -2.14 -8.97
N PRO A 338 16.67 -2.85 -8.85
CA PRO A 338 16.63 -4.26 -8.44
C PRO A 338 17.66 -5.20 -9.10
N PRO A 339 17.99 -5.14 -10.40
CA PRO A 339 19.00 -6.02 -11.00
C PRO A 339 20.43 -5.76 -10.52
N ILE A 340 20.77 -4.51 -10.19
CA ILE A 340 22.10 -4.13 -9.70
C ILE A 340 22.16 -4.31 -8.17
N SER A 341 21.06 -3.98 -7.50
CA SER A 341 20.88 -4.20 -6.06
C SER A 341 20.93 -5.67 -5.70
N SER A 342 20.24 -6.53 -6.47
CA SER A 342 20.21 -7.98 -6.23
C SER A 342 21.59 -8.62 -6.34
N MET A 343 22.45 -8.18 -7.26
CA MET A 343 23.83 -8.70 -7.34
C MET A 343 24.64 -8.35 -6.10
N PHE A 344 24.46 -7.13 -5.57
CA PHE A 344 25.05 -6.74 -4.29
C PHE A 344 24.44 -7.57 -3.16
N THR A 345 23.11 -7.72 -3.10
CA THR A 345 22.42 -8.56 -2.12
C THR A 345 22.89 -10.02 -2.17
N ILE A 346 23.07 -10.62 -3.35
CA ILE A 346 23.62 -11.98 -3.51
C ILE A 346 25.04 -12.03 -2.95
N TYR A 347 25.89 -11.04 -3.25
CA TYR A 347 27.23 -10.95 -2.64
C TYR A 347 27.17 -10.84 -1.11
N TYR A 348 26.27 -10.03 -0.56
CA TYR A 348 26.10 -9.90 0.90
C TYR A 348 25.49 -11.15 1.53
N LEU A 349 24.55 -11.83 0.86
CA LEU A 349 23.96 -13.10 1.30
C LEU A 349 24.99 -14.24 1.26
N ILE A 350 25.81 -14.32 0.22
CA ILE A 350 26.94 -15.26 0.13
C ILE A 350 27.95 -14.94 1.24
N ARG A 351 28.31 -13.67 1.44
CA ARG A 351 29.21 -13.26 2.52
C ARG A 351 28.62 -13.56 3.90
N MET A 352 27.32 -13.32 4.11
CA MET A 352 26.61 -13.68 5.34
C MET A 352 26.58 -15.18 5.52
N PHE A 353 26.34 -15.98 4.49
CA PHE A 353 26.33 -17.44 4.55
C PHE A 353 27.72 -18.01 4.86
N VAL A 354 28.76 -17.49 4.20
CA VAL A 354 30.17 -17.78 4.51
C VAL A 354 30.51 -17.35 5.93
N PHE A 355 30.05 -16.17 6.35
CA PHE A 355 30.21 -15.69 7.72
C PHE A 355 29.39 -16.52 8.71
N PHE A 356 28.22 -17.05 8.37
CA PHE A 356 27.40 -17.89 9.24
C PHE A 356 28.06 -19.26 9.43
N ILE A 357 28.68 -19.80 8.37
CA ILE A 357 29.56 -20.97 8.43
C ILE A 357 30.79 -20.66 9.30
N LYS A 358 31.39 -19.46 9.19
CA LYS A 358 32.53 -19.01 10.02
C LYS A 358 32.15 -18.61 11.45
N ALA A 359 30.94 -18.15 11.70
CA ALA A 359 30.41 -17.70 12.99
C ALA A 359 29.88 -18.89 13.80
N ARG A 360 29.50 -19.98 13.14
CA ARG A 360 29.37 -21.29 13.79
C ARG A 360 30.71 -21.80 14.35
N TYR A 361 31.85 -21.26 13.89
CA TYR A 361 33.19 -21.57 14.40
C TYR A 361 33.72 -20.54 15.42
N ASN A 362 33.22 -19.31 15.43
CA ASN A 362 33.53 -18.32 16.47
C ASN A 362 32.23 -17.70 17.01
N SER A 363 31.76 -18.26 18.11
CA SER A 363 30.72 -17.66 18.94
C SER A 363 31.32 -16.54 19.78
N SER A 364 31.13 -15.30 19.35
CA SER A 364 30.83 -14.14 20.21
C SER A 364 30.91 -12.85 19.41
N GLY A 365 29.92 -11.98 19.61
CA GLY A 365 30.10 -10.54 19.41
C GLY A 365 28.97 -9.85 18.68
N ASP A 366 27.85 -9.66 19.34
CA ASP A 366 27.13 -8.38 19.44
C ASP A 366 27.24 -7.41 18.24
N TYR A 367 26.24 -7.44 17.36
CA TYR A 367 26.16 -6.60 16.15
C TYR A 367 24.87 -5.78 16.07
N GLU A 368 24.51 -5.07 17.14
CA GLU A 368 23.55 -3.98 17.05
C GLU A 368 24.06 -2.78 17.84
N THR A 369 24.63 -1.79 17.15
CA THR A 369 24.65 -0.36 17.59
C THR A 369 25.50 0.57 16.70
N THR A 370 25.97 0.21 15.50
CA THR A 370 26.94 1.07 14.79
C THR A 370 26.35 2.35 14.19
N VAL A 371 25.06 2.37 13.82
CA VAL A 371 24.43 3.57 13.23
C VAL A 371 24.03 4.58 14.32
N PHE A 372 23.47 4.12 15.44
CA PHE A 372 23.14 5.00 16.58
C PHE A 372 24.38 5.46 17.37
N LYS A 373 25.46 4.67 17.45
CA LYS A 373 26.73 5.11 18.08
C LYS A 373 27.48 6.18 17.28
N MET A 374 27.21 6.35 15.98
CA MET A 374 27.81 7.45 15.21
C MET A 374 27.10 8.79 15.44
N ILE A 375 25.81 8.79 15.75
CA ILE A 375 25.06 10.00 16.16
C ILE A 375 25.39 10.35 17.62
N ALA A 376 25.64 9.34 18.46
CA ALA A 376 26.02 9.53 19.87
C ALA A 376 27.49 9.94 20.11
N LYS A 377 28.22 10.36 19.07
CA LYS A 377 29.67 10.60 19.17
C LYS A 377 30.02 11.94 19.83
N ASP A 378 29.06 12.86 19.92
CA ASP A 378 29.25 14.17 20.54
C ASP A 378 28.30 14.34 21.72
N LYS A 379 28.71 13.85 22.91
CA LYS A 379 27.94 13.96 24.16
C LYS A 379 27.55 15.42 24.48
N THR A 380 28.36 16.38 24.05
CA THR A 380 28.09 17.81 24.25
C THR A 380 26.86 18.28 23.46
N LEU A 381 26.69 17.76 22.24
CA LEU A 381 25.54 18.08 21.40
C LEU A 381 24.29 17.44 21.98
N ILE A 382 24.35 16.17 22.39
CA ILE A 382 23.22 15.45 22.99
C ILE A 382 22.71 16.17 24.24
N ASN A 383 23.61 16.62 25.10
CA ASN A 383 23.23 17.39 26.29
C ASN A 383 22.53 18.70 25.87
N LYS A 384 23.08 19.45 24.90
CA LYS A 384 22.41 20.66 24.37
C LYS A 384 21.02 20.39 23.81
N TRP A 385 20.82 19.27 23.10
CA TRP A 385 19.50 18.87 22.60
C TRP A 385 18.54 18.52 23.74
N ARG A 386 19.03 17.82 24.76
CA ARG A 386 18.26 17.48 25.96
C ARG A 386 17.86 18.72 26.76
N ASP A 387 18.77 19.68 26.90
CA ASP A 387 18.53 20.93 27.62
C ASP A 387 17.49 21.78 26.85
N PHE A 388 17.58 21.81 25.51
CA PHE A 388 16.59 22.44 24.65
C PHE A 388 15.21 21.77 24.73
N GLU A 389 15.16 20.43 24.72
CA GLU A 389 13.93 19.65 24.86
C GLU A 389 13.29 19.90 26.24
N GLY A 390 14.09 19.93 27.31
CA GLY A 390 13.64 20.25 28.66
C GLY A 390 13.05 21.66 28.77
N ALA A 391 13.75 22.68 28.25
CA ALA A 391 13.26 24.05 28.24
C ALA A 391 11.95 24.20 27.43
N SER A 392 11.87 23.57 26.26
CA SER A 392 10.66 23.62 25.42
C SER A 392 9.47 22.92 26.08
N THR A 393 9.72 21.81 26.79
CA THR A 393 8.68 21.07 27.53
C THR A 393 8.18 21.90 28.72
N TYR A 394 9.09 22.59 29.41
CA TYR A 394 8.75 23.50 30.49
C TYR A 394 7.86 24.65 29.99
N ASP A 395 8.24 25.33 28.92
CA ASP A 395 7.47 26.45 28.35
C ASP A 395 6.07 25.99 27.93
N TYR A 396 5.95 24.84 27.26
CA TYR A 396 4.66 24.25 26.89
C TYR A 396 3.78 23.93 28.12
N ALA A 397 4.35 23.30 29.14
CA ALA A 397 3.63 22.96 30.37
C ALA A 397 3.19 24.22 31.13
N HIS A 398 4.03 25.26 31.15
CA HIS A 398 3.71 26.54 31.75
C HIS A 398 2.53 27.22 31.03
N ASP A 399 2.57 27.30 29.70
CA ASP A 399 1.50 27.88 28.88
C ASP A 399 0.17 27.13 29.05
N GLU A 400 0.21 25.80 29.14
CA GLU A 400 -0.98 24.98 29.34
C GLU A 400 -1.57 25.19 30.76
N VAL A 401 -0.72 25.29 31.79
CA VAL A 401 -1.18 25.63 33.15
C VAL A 401 -1.77 27.04 33.21
N GLU A 402 -1.19 28.01 32.49
CA GLU A 402 -1.74 29.36 32.41
C GLU A 402 -3.09 29.37 31.68
N ALA A 403 -3.23 28.63 30.58
CA ALA A 403 -4.49 28.44 29.88
C ALA A 403 -5.56 27.79 30.77
N LEU A 404 -5.19 26.77 31.57
CA LEU A 404 -6.08 26.12 32.53
C LEU A 404 -6.49 27.06 33.68
N LYS A 405 -5.59 27.92 34.15
CA LYS A 405 -5.91 28.99 35.13
C LYS A 405 -6.90 30.00 34.55
N VAL A 406 -6.74 30.40 33.28
CA VAL A 406 -7.70 31.28 32.61
C VAL A 406 -9.05 30.58 32.38
N ALA A 407 -9.04 29.29 32.05
CA ALA A 407 -10.27 28.51 31.89
C ALA A 407 -11.00 28.29 33.23
N SER A 408 -10.28 28.04 34.33
CA SER A 408 -10.87 27.87 35.66
C SER A 408 -11.56 29.13 36.15
N THR A 409 -11.03 30.32 35.85
CA THR A 409 -11.69 31.60 36.20
C THR A 409 -13.03 31.80 35.48
N LYS A 410 -13.32 31.04 34.42
CA LYS A 410 -14.55 31.13 33.62
C LYS A 410 -15.60 30.04 33.94
N SER A 411 -15.25 28.97 34.65
CA SER A 411 -16.15 27.85 34.97
C SER A 411 -16.52 27.85 36.45
N SER A 412 -17.82 27.95 36.80
CA SER A 412 -18.27 28.03 38.20
C SER A 412 -18.39 26.69 38.93
N ASP A 413 -18.32 25.56 38.21
CA ASP A 413 -18.57 24.23 38.78
C ASP A 413 -17.26 23.45 38.97
N GLY A 414 -16.99 23.00 40.20
CA GLY A 414 -15.85 22.13 40.54
C GLY A 414 -14.53 22.82 40.87
N LEU A 415 -14.56 24.09 41.31
CA LEU A 415 -13.39 24.95 41.48
C LEU A 415 -12.31 24.42 42.43
N ASP A 416 -12.67 23.78 43.55
CA ASP A 416 -11.71 23.43 44.60
C ASP A 416 -10.80 22.25 44.21
N GLU A 417 -11.37 21.18 43.63
CA GLU A 417 -10.60 20.00 43.18
C GLU A 417 -9.76 20.32 41.93
N PHE A 418 -10.29 21.18 41.04
CA PHE A 418 -9.57 21.64 39.86
C PHE A 418 -8.43 22.60 40.21
N GLN A 419 -8.64 23.52 41.16
CA GLN A 419 -7.57 24.39 41.68
C GLN A 419 -6.48 23.60 42.42
N ASP A 420 -6.84 22.55 43.17
CA ASP A 420 -5.88 21.67 43.82
C ASP A 420 -5.04 20.86 42.81
N ASN A 421 -5.64 20.44 41.69
CA ASN A 421 -4.89 19.79 40.61
C ASN A 421 -3.96 20.77 39.87
N ILE A 422 -4.40 22.01 39.65
CA ILE A 422 -3.55 23.07 39.05
C ILE A 422 -2.40 23.44 39.99
N SER A 423 -2.62 23.53 41.30
CA SER A 423 -1.58 23.87 42.28
C SER A 423 -0.51 22.77 42.35
N LYS A 424 -0.92 21.49 42.34
CA LYS A 424 -0.01 20.34 42.25
C LYS A 424 0.80 20.36 40.95
N LEU A 425 0.16 20.63 39.81
CA LEU A 425 0.86 20.74 38.53
C LEU A 425 1.87 21.88 38.53
N SER A 426 1.49 23.05 39.05
CA SER A 426 2.37 24.21 39.21
C SER A 426 3.59 23.88 40.08
N SER A 427 3.38 23.22 41.22
CA SER A 427 4.48 22.80 42.10
C SER A 427 5.43 21.78 41.44
N THR A 428 4.90 20.91 40.58
CA THR A 428 5.70 19.93 39.83
C THR A 428 6.56 20.62 38.78
N ILE A 429 6.01 21.64 38.11
CA ILE A 429 6.74 22.48 37.15
C ILE A 429 7.84 23.29 37.84
N ASP A 430 7.56 23.87 39.00
CA ASP A 430 8.57 24.59 39.80
C ASP A 430 9.71 23.65 40.25
N HIS A 431 9.39 22.41 40.59
CA HIS A 431 10.39 21.40 40.94
C HIS A 431 11.24 20.99 39.73
N MET A 432 10.65 20.86 38.54
CA MET A 432 11.38 20.63 37.29
C MET A 432 12.32 21.79 36.94
N LYS A 433 11.93 23.03 37.25
CA LYS A 433 12.78 24.22 37.05
C LYS A 433 14.01 24.20 37.96
N ILE A 434 13.83 23.86 39.22
CA ILE A 434 14.94 23.75 40.18
C ILE A 434 15.91 22.65 39.74
N GLU A 435 15.39 21.49 39.34
CA GLU A 435 16.21 20.37 38.85
C GLU A 435 16.94 20.69 37.53
N PHE A 436 16.34 21.53 36.68
CA PHE A 436 16.99 22.04 35.48
C PHE A 436 18.11 23.03 35.81
N ASP A 437 17.87 23.98 36.71
CA ASP A 437 18.86 24.96 37.13
C ASP A 437 20.06 24.27 37.81
N GLU A 438 19.84 23.25 38.64
CA GLU A 438 20.90 22.45 39.30
C GLU A 438 21.73 21.59 38.33
N ASN A 439 21.16 21.12 37.22
CA ASN A 439 21.89 20.33 36.21
C ASN A 439 22.63 21.21 35.18
N SER A 440 22.35 22.51 35.15
CA SER A 440 22.98 23.47 34.22
C SER A 440 24.30 24.07 34.72
N THR A 441 24.61 23.91 36.01
CA THR A 441 25.89 24.21 36.67
C THR A 441 26.81 23.00 36.68
#